data_AF-A0A9N9H2P8-F1
#
_entry.id   AF-A0A9N9H2P8-F1
#
_cell.length_a   1.000
_cell.length_b   1.000
_cell.length_c   1.000
_cell.angle_alpha   90.00
_cell.angle_beta   90.00
_cell.angle_gamma   90.00
#
_symmetry.space_group_name_H-M   'P 1'
#
loop_
_entity.id
_entity.type
_entity.pdbx_description
1 polymer ?
#
loop_
_entity_poly.entity_id
_entity_poly.type
_entity_poly.pdbx_seq_one_letter_code
_entity_poly.pdbx_strand_id
1 'polypeptide(L)'
;MEHAITCREVARTIQTSPAFEFHGCQISTSLHEFRDKLITADTSLRNMFDRCSIVCESFETEIETMMEFMKRKGDTQYFKKRVEKLLIKIKELRRLVEKSHRLILDAKGNNHNIEGNIEYGLSEAENFCYNNERYLADIDKAKEKLVIVEDSLDNLHDISHLLTKMKAILMRYEEKLLMITPEVNGDNTFEVTRDDLNSLNSAIEKLKTCHYKFAQRCEEI
;
A
#
# COMPACT_ATOMS: atom_id res chain seq x y z
N MET A 1 3.20 -10.91 -6.37
CA MET A 1 4.21 -11.95 -6.65
C MET A 1 4.23 -12.37 -8.13
N GLU A 2 3.08 -12.54 -8.76
CA GLU A 2 2.95 -12.87 -10.20
C GLU A 2 3.67 -11.87 -11.12
N HIS A 3 3.45 -10.56 -10.94
CA HIS A 3 4.15 -9.50 -11.69
C HIS A 3 5.69 -9.59 -11.61
N ALA A 4 6.25 -10.04 -10.48
CA ALA A 4 7.69 -10.19 -10.29
C ALA A 4 8.25 -11.44 -11.00
N ILE A 5 7.43 -12.47 -11.19
CA ILE A 5 7.76 -13.66 -12.01
C ILE A 5 7.74 -13.24 -13.49
N THR A 6 6.70 -12.53 -13.91
CA THR A 6 6.57 -12.06 -15.29
C THR A 6 7.73 -11.17 -15.71
N CYS A 7 8.14 -10.18 -14.89
CA CYS A 7 9.30 -9.33 -15.18
C CYS A 7 10.59 -10.16 -15.41
N ARG A 8 10.79 -11.24 -14.65
CA ARG A 8 11.94 -12.14 -14.82
C ARG A 8 11.85 -12.93 -16.13
N GLU A 9 10.67 -13.43 -16.47
CA GLU A 9 10.45 -14.18 -17.70
C GLU A 9 10.59 -13.31 -18.95
N VAL A 10 10.10 -12.06 -18.89
CA VAL A 10 10.26 -11.06 -19.96
C VAL A 10 11.75 -10.75 -20.13
N ALA A 11 12.45 -10.42 -19.04
CA ALA A 11 13.88 -10.12 -19.05
C ALA A 11 14.70 -11.24 -19.70
N ARG A 12 14.42 -12.50 -19.32
CA ARG A 12 15.08 -13.66 -19.92
C ARG A 12 14.73 -13.85 -21.40
N THR A 13 13.48 -13.64 -21.78
CA THR A 13 13.04 -13.77 -23.19
C THR A 13 13.76 -12.74 -24.07
N ILE A 14 13.84 -11.49 -23.61
CA ILE A 14 14.51 -10.40 -24.32
C ILE A 14 16.02 -10.62 -24.37
N GLN A 15 16.65 -11.02 -23.26
CA GLN A 15 18.10 -11.24 -23.20
C GLN A 15 18.59 -12.39 -24.10
N THR A 16 17.74 -13.40 -24.33
CA THR A 16 18.10 -14.58 -25.12
C THR A 16 17.70 -14.49 -26.60
N SER A 17 16.96 -13.44 -26.97
CA SER A 17 16.50 -13.25 -28.34
C SER A 17 17.55 -12.51 -29.19
N PRO A 18 17.95 -13.06 -30.35
CA PRO A 18 18.84 -12.37 -31.29
C PRO A 18 18.27 -11.04 -31.79
N ALA A 19 16.95 -10.85 -31.78
CA ALA A 19 16.32 -9.60 -32.19
C ALA A 19 16.70 -8.41 -31.28
N PHE A 20 17.16 -8.69 -30.07
CA PHE A 20 17.55 -7.68 -29.07
C PHE A 20 19.05 -7.70 -28.79
N GLU A 21 19.90 -8.13 -29.72
CA GLU A 21 21.36 -8.29 -29.51
C GLU A 21 22.03 -7.04 -28.89
N PHE A 22 21.63 -5.84 -29.33
CA PHE A 22 22.25 -4.58 -28.88
C PHE A 22 21.64 -3.97 -27.61
N HIS A 23 20.35 -4.26 -27.32
CA HIS A 23 19.59 -3.58 -26.25
C HIS A 23 19.00 -4.53 -25.20
N GLY A 24 19.04 -5.84 -25.44
CA GLY A 24 18.40 -6.84 -24.59
C GLY A 24 19.02 -6.90 -23.19
N CYS A 25 20.32 -6.67 -23.07
CA CYS A 25 21.00 -6.59 -21.78
C CYS A 25 20.53 -5.38 -20.94
N GLN A 26 20.34 -4.22 -21.58
CA GLN A 26 19.86 -3.01 -20.91
C GLN A 26 18.40 -3.17 -20.48
N ILE A 27 17.53 -3.66 -21.36
CA ILE A 27 16.12 -3.93 -21.02
C ILE A 27 16.03 -4.97 -19.89
N SER A 28 16.78 -6.07 -19.99
CA SER A 28 16.81 -7.12 -18.96
C SER A 28 17.26 -6.58 -17.59
N THR A 29 18.27 -5.71 -17.57
CA THR A 29 18.76 -5.08 -16.33
C THR A 29 17.67 -4.20 -15.72
N SER A 30 17.04 -3.34 -16.53
CA SER A 30 15.94 -2.47 -16.09
C SER A 30 14.74 -3.26 -15.56
N LEU A 31 14.37 -4.37 -16.21
CA LEU A 31 13.29 -5.26 -15.75
C LEU A 31 13.63 -5.98 -14.44
N HIS A 32 14.90 -6.31 -14.20
CA HIS A 32 15.34 -6.89 -12.92
C HIS A 32 15.30 -5.89 -11.78
N GLU A 33 15.78 -4.66 -12.00
CA GLU A 33 15.69 -3.59 -11.01
C GLU A 33 14.22 -3.27 -10.67
N PHE A 34 13.36 -3.20 -11.69
CA PHE A 34 11.93 -3.00 -11.51
C PHE A 34 11.30 -4.10 -10.65
N ARG A 35 11.61 -5.36 -10.96
CA ARG A 35 11.17 -6.53 -10.19
C ARG A 35 11.57 -6.43 -8.72
N ASP A 36 12.81 -6.04 -8.42
CA ASP A 36 13.29 -5.99 -7.04
C ASP A 36 12.60 -4.86 -6.25
N LYS A 37 12.30 -3.73 -6.90
CA LYS A 37 11.46 -2.67 -6.32
C LYS A 37 10.03 -3.14 -6.10
N LEU A 38 9.43 -3.86 -7.04
CA LEU A 38 8.09 -4.45 -6.90
C LEU A 38 8.00 -5.38 -5.70
N ILE A 39 8.99 -6.28 -5.53
CA ILE A 39 9.04 -7.21 -4.39
C ILE A 39 9.14 -6.44 -3.07
N THR A 40 9.98 -5.41 -3.04
CA THR A 40 10.16 -4.56 -1.85
C THR A 40 8.87 -3.83 -1.49
N ALA A 41 8.17 -3.28 -2.48
CA ALA A 41 6.90 -2.60 -2.31
C ALA A 41 5.79 -3.56 -1.86
N ASP A 42 5.65 -4.73 -2.49
CA ASP A 42 4.68 -5.78 -2.13
C ASP A 42 4.89 -6.23 -0.68
N THR A 43 6.14 -6.48 -0.28
CA THR A 43 6.48 -6.86 1.10
C THR A 43 6.07 -5.77 2.11
N SER A 44 6.29 -4.50 1.77
CA SER A 44 5.88 -3.38 2.62
C SER A 44 4.36 -3.24 2.72
N LEU A 45 3.64 -3.43 1.61
CA LEU A 45 2.19 -3.41 1.57
C LEU A 45 1.59 -4.53 2.42
N ARG A 46 2.08 -5.76 2.30
CA ARG A 46 1.64 -6.89 3.12
C ARG A 46 1.82 -6.61 4.61
N ASN A 47 3.00 -6.14 5.01
CA ASN A 47 3.27 -5.76 6.40
C ASN A 47 2.33 -4.64 6.89
N MET A 48 2.08 -3.62 6.05
CA MET A 48 1.12 -2.56 6.35
C MET A 48 -0.30 -3.12 6.54
N PHE A 49 -0.74 -4.04 5.69
CA PHE A 49 -2.05 -4.69 5.79
C PHE A 49 -2.17 -5.53 7.05
N ASP A 50 -1.20 -6.38 7.34
CA ASP A 50 -1.16 -7.19 8.57
C ASP A 50 -1.25 -6.31 9.81
N ARG A 51 -0.54 -5.17 9.80
CA ARG A 51 -0.58 -4.22 10.91
C ARG A 51 -1.89 -3.45 10.99
N CYS A 52 -2.58 -3.24 9.88
CA CYS A 52 -3.90 -2.62 9.89
C CYS A 52 -4.90 -3.43 10.71
N SER A 53 -4.91 -4.76 10.54
CA SER A 53 -5.76 -5.66 11.33
C SER A 53 -5.46 -5.57 12.82
N ILE A 54 -4.19 -5.60 13.20
CA ILE A 54 -3.75 -5.46 14.61
C ILE A 54 -4.20 -4.11 15.20
N VAL A 55 -4.18 -3.03 14.40
CA VAL A 55 -4.66 -1.72 14.85
C VAL A 55 -6.18 -1.72 15.01
N CYS A 56 -6.94 -2.34 14.10
CA CYS A 56 -8.39 -2.49 14.24
C CYS A 56 -8.75 -3.24 15.54
N GLU A 57 -8.12 -4.39 15.80
CA GLU A 57 -8.32 -5.17 17.03
C GLU A 57 -7.94 -4.38 18.29
N SER A 58 -6.83 -3.63 18.23
CA SER A 58 -6.41 -2.77 19.34
C SER A 58 -7.43 -1.65 19.60
N PHE A 59 -8.00 -1.07 18.55
CA PHE A 59 -9.02 -0.04 18.67
C PHE A 59 -10.29 -0.61 19.29
N GLU A 60 -10.76 -1.74 18.79
CA GLU A 60 -11.91 -2.45 19.35
C GLU A 60 -11.71 -2.73 20.85
N THR A 61 -10.59 -3.39 21.20
CA THR A 61 -10.28 -3.74 22.59
C THR A 61 -10.23 -2.51 23.50
N GLU A 62 -9.49 -1.47 23.11
CA GLU A 62 -9.29 -0.29 23.96
C GLU A 62 -10.60 0.49 24.13
N ILE A 63 -11.42 0.61 23.08
CA ILE A 63 -12.71 1.30 23.14
C ILE A 63 -13.74 0.48 23.94
N GLU A 64 -13.81 -0.85 23.78
CA GLU A 64 -14.66 -1.71 24.61
C GLU A 64 -14.28 -1.61 26.09
N THR A 65 -12.98 -1.59 26.39
CA THR A 65 -12.51 -1.42 27.78
C THR A 65 -12.86 -0.03 28.33
N MET A 66 -12.86 1.03 27.51
CA MET A 66 -13.36 2.35 27.92
C MET A 66 -14.86 2.29 28.24
N MET A 67 -15.66 1.62 27.40
CA MET A 67 -17.12 1.44 27.60
C MET A 67 -17.45 0.69 28.89
N GLU A 68 -16.73 -0.38 29.21
CA GLU A 68 -16.95 -1.16 30.44
C GLU A 68 -16.58 -0.37 31.70
N PHE A 69 -15.47 0.36 31.68
CA PHE A 69 -14.97 1.10 32.84
C PHE A 69 -15.90 2.25 33.23
N MET A 70 -16.44 2.96 32.23
CA MET A 70 -17.35 4.09 32.49
C MET A 70 -18.74 3.68 33.02
N LYS A 71 -19.10 2.39 32.96
CA LYS A 71 -20.29 1.86 33.66
C LYS A 71 -20.12 1.79 35.19
N ARG A 72 -18.88 1.83 35.71
CA ARG A 72 -18.57 1.55 37.13
C ARG A 72 -18.16 2.77 37.95
N LYS A 73 -17.52 3.76 37.32
CA LYS A 73 -17.30 5.16 37.73
C LYS A 73 -16.24 5.71 36.77
N GLY A 74 -16.53 6.81 36.09
CA GLY A 74 -15.59 7.41 35.14
C GLY A 74 -14.33 7.92 35.84
N ASP A 75 -13.16 7.49 35.37
CA ASP A 75 -11.87 8.11 35.70
C ASP A 75 -11.32 8.74 34.42
N THR A 76 -11.29 10.06 34.37
CA THR A 76 -10.77 10.83 33.24
C THR A 76 -9.31 10.48 32.95
N GLN A 77 -8.51 10.15 33.98
CA GLN A 77 -7.13 9.72 33.82
C GLN A 77 -7.02 8.35 33.14
N TYR A 78 -7.97 7.45 33.42
CA TYR A 78 -8.08 6.18 32.73
C TYR A 78 -8.41 6.38 31.26
N PHE A 79 -9.40 7.21 30.93
CA PHE A 79 -9.77 7.50 29.54
C PHE A 79 -8.61 8.12 28.76
N LYS A 80 -7.89 9.06 29.38
CA LYS A 80 -6.69 9.69 28.82
C LYS A 80 -5.64 8.66 28.40
N LYS A 81 -5.26 7.76 29.30
CA LYS A 81 -4.25 6.72 29.01
C LYS A 81 -4.65 5.83 27.83
N ARG A 82 -5.94 5.60 27.67
CA ARG A 82 -6.50 4.78 26.58
C ARG A 82 -6.48 5.54 25.25
N VAL A 83 -6.83 6.84 25.25
CA VAL A 83 -6.69 7.73 24.08
C VAL A 83 -5.22 7.84 23.63
N GLU A 84 -4.27 7.97 24.56
CA GLU A 84 -2.84 8.00 24.26
C GLU A 84 -2.36 6.71 23.56
N LYS A 85 -2.86 5.55 23.98
CA LYS A 85 -2.56 4.27 23.29
C LYS A 85 -3.10 4.26 21.85
N LEU A 86 -4.34 4.70 21.64
CA LEU A 86 -4.93 4.80 20.29
C LEU A 86 -4.11 5.74 19.39
N LEU A 87 -3.65 6.87 19.94
CA LEU A 87 -2.79 7.82 19.24
C LEU A 87 -1.45 7.19 18.81
N ILE A 88 -0.81 6.42 19.69
CA ILE A 88 0.43 5.68 19.36
C ILE A 88 0.17 4.71 18.20
N LYS A 89 -0.94 3.96 18.24
CA LYS A 89 -1.30 2.99 17.20
C LYS A 89 -1.56 3.64 15.84
N ILE A 90 -2.26 4.79 15.80
CA ILE A 90 -2.45 5.55 14.55
C ILE A 90 -1.12 6.06 14.00
N LYS A 91 -0.24 6.58 14.87
CA LYS A 91 1.09 7.04 14.44
C LYS A 91 1.94 5.91 13.87
N GLU A 92 1.90 4.72 14.48
CA GLU A 92 2.56 3.51 13.96
C GLU A 92 2.03 3.15 12.56
N LEU A 93 0.70 3.07 12.40
CA LEU A 93 0.08 2.75 11.11
C LEU A 93 0.41 3.79 10.04
N ARG A 94 0.34 5.08 10.38
CA ARG A 94 0.70 6.17 9.45
C ARG A 94 2.11 6.02 8.94
N ARG A 95 3.09 5.71 9.81
CA ARG A 95 4.49 5.49 9.39
C ARG A 95 4.61 4.33 8.40
N LEU A 96 3.83 3.26 8.56
CA LEU A 96 3.83 2.13 7.63
C LEU A 96 3.19 2.50 6.28
N VAL A 97 2.07 3.25 6.30
CA VAL A 97 1.45 3.78 5.08
C VAL A 97 2.42 4.68 4.33
N GLU A 98 3.10 5.59 5.02
CA GLU A 98 4.09 6.49 4.42
C GLU A 98 5.31 5.75 3.87
N LYS A 99 5.79 4.72 4.58
CA LYS A 99 6.88 3.87 4.10
C LYS A 99 6.48 3.15 2.81
N SER A 100 5.31 2.52 2.80
CA SER A 100 4.81 1.79 1.63
C SER A 100 4.58 2.74 0.45
N HIS A 101 4.03 3.93 0.72
CA HIS A 101 3.82 4.94 -0.31
C HIS A 101 5.12 5.39 -0.97
N ARG A 102 6.17 5.66 -0.18
CA ARG A 102 7.50 6.00 -0.72
C ARG A 102 8.07 4.88 -1.60
N LEU A 103 7.94 3.63 -1.19
CA LEU A 103 8.43 2.48 -1.96
C LEU A 103 7.66 2.30 -3.28
N ILE A 104 6.35 2.52 -3.28
CA ILE A 104 5.54 2.52 -4.51
C ILE A 104 5.95 3.67 -5.45
N LEU A 105 6.18 4.87 -4.91
CA LEU A 105 6.66 6.01 -5.69
C LEU A 105 8.07 5.77 -6.25
N ASP A 106 8.95 5.10 -5.51
CA ASP A 106 10.29 4.72 -5.99
C ASP A 106 10.24 3.64 -7.10
N ALA A 107 9.34 2.66 -6.97
CA ALA A 107 9.06 1.71 -8.04
C ALA A 107 8.57 2.43 -9.29
N LYS A 108 7.63 3.37 -9.14
CA LYS A 108 7.09 4.19 -10.24
C LYS A 108 8.12 5.15 -10.85
N GLY A 109 9.01 5.72 -10.03
CA GLY A 109 10.04 6.68 -10.49
C GLY A 109 11.07 6.06 -11.43
N ASN A 110 11.32 4.76 -11.33
CA ASN A 110 12.15 4.03 -12.30
C ASN A 110 11.42 3.78 -13.64
N ASN A 111 10.09 3.90 -13.69
CA ASN A 111 9.31 3.51 -14.87
C ASN A 111 9.66 4.33 -16.11
N HIS A 112 9.85 5.64 -16.00
CA HIS A 112 10.14 6.47 -17.19
C HIS A 112 11.42 6.03 -17.90
N ASN A 113 12.42 5.55 -17.16
CA ASN A 113 13.64 5.00 -17.74
C ASN A 113 13.43 3.59 -18.31
N ILE A 114 12.57 2.78 -17.67
CA ILE A 114 12.25 1.41 -18.12
C ILE A 114 11.40 1.46 -19.40
N GLU A 115 10.34 2.27 -19.42
CA GLU A 115 9.48 2.54 -20.57
C GLU A 115 10.31 3.01 -21.76
N GLY A 116 11.17 4.02 -21.56
CA GLY A 116 12.06 4.51 -22.62
C GLY A 116 13.05 3.46 -23.13
N ASN A 117 13.64 2.64 -22.25
CA ASN A 117 14.53 1.55 -22.66
C ASN A 117 13.78 0.45 -23.42
N ILE A 118 12.54 0.14 -23.04
CA ILE A 118 11.68 -0.84 -23.70
C ILE A 118 11.27 -0.33 -25.08
N GLU A 119 10.73 0.89 -25.18
CA GLU A 119 10.30 1.51 -26.44
C GLU A 119 11.45 1.57 -27.43
N TYR A 120 12.62 2.05 -26.98
CA TYR A 120 13.80 2.13 -27.84
C TYR A 120 14.28 0.75 -28.31
N GLY A 121 14.38 -0.23 -27.40
CA GLY A 121 14.82 -1.57 -27.79
C GLY A 121 13.83 -2.35 -28.64
N LEU A 122 12.51 -2.09 -28.50
CA LEU A 122 11.49 -2.62 -29.41
C LEU A 122 11.62 -2.01 -30.81
N SER A 123 11.77 -0.69 -30.90
CA SER A 123 11.95 0.00 -32.19
C SER A 123 13.19 -0.50 -32.94
N GLU A 124 14.29 -0.74 -32.24
CA GLU A 124 15.52 -1.26 -32.86
C GLU A 124 15.38 -2.74 -33.27
N ALA A 125 14.70 -3.55 -32.47
CA ALA A 125 14.40 -4.94 -32.84
C ALA A 125 13.51 -5.03 -34.08
N GLU A 126 12.50 -4.15 -34.19
CA GLU A 126 11.66 -4.02 -35.37
C GLU A 126 12.45 -3.57 -36.60
N ASN A 127 13.31 -2.56 -36.46
CA ASN A 127 14.20 -2.09 -37.52
C ASN A 127 15.13 -3.21 -38.01
N PHE A 128 15.67 -4.02 -37.10
CA PHE A 128 16.51 -5.18 -37.43
C PHE A 128 15.74 -6.25 -38.21
N CYS A 129 14.46 -6.45 -37.90
CA CYS A 129 13.60 -7.45 -38.55
C CYS A 129 12.88 -6.94 -39.80
N TYR A 130 12.90 -5.63 -40.09
CA TYR A 130 12.25 -5.02 -41.26
C TYR A 130 12.65 -5.69 -42.59
N ASN A 131 13.88 -6.22 -42.67
CA ASN A 131 14.38 -6.95 -43.83
C ASN A 131 14.62 -8.45 -43.57
N ASN A 132 14.26 -8.96 -42.39
CA ASN A 132 14.50 -10.34 -41.97
C ASN A 132 13.40 -10.82 -41.02
N GLU A 133 12.32 -11.35 -41.60
CA GLU A 133 11.11 -11.81 -40.90
C GLU A 133 11.37 -12.94 -39.88
N ARG A 134 12.56 -13.54 -39.89
CA ARG A 134 12.93 -14.71 -39.08
C ARG A 134 12.72 -14.53 -37.57
N TYR A 135 12.76 -13.29 -37.06
CA TYR A 135 12.66 -13.01 -35.62
C TYR A 135 11.41 -12.19 -35.23
N LEU A 136 10.47 -11.99 -36.15
CA LEU A 136 9.21 -11.27 -35.86
C LEU A 136 8.40 -11.92 -34.73
N ALA A 137 8.32 -13.26 -34.72
CA ALA A 137 7.62 -14.00 -33.69
C ALA A 137 8.22 -13.81 -32.28
N ASP A 138 9.54 -13.59 -32.18
CA ASP A 138 10.21 -13.33 -30.90
C ASP A 138 9.90 -11.91 -30.40
N ILE A 139 9.77 -10.94 -31.32
CA ILE A 139 9.36 -9.57 -31.01
C ILE A 139 7.91 -9.54 -30.55
N ASP A 140 7.00 -10.21 -31.26
CA ASP A 140 5.58 -10.27 -30.88
C ASP A 140 5.39 -10.90 -29.49
N LYS A 141 6.12 -11.98 -29.21
CA LYS A 141 6.13 -12.60 -27.88
C LYS A 141 6.71 -11.69 -26.79
N ALA A 142 7.71 -10.87 -27.11
CA ALA A 142 8.24 -9.90 -26.17
C ALA A 142 7.20 -8.80 -25.88
N LYS A 143 6.53 -8.27 -26.90
CA LYS A 143 5.45 -7.27 -26.77
C LYS A 143 4.30 -7.77 -25.91
N GLU A 144 3.79 -8.98 -26.19
CA GLU A 144 2.69 -9.58 -25.42
C GLU A 144 3.04 -9.66 -23.92
N LYS A 145 4.28 -10.02 -23.61
CA LYS A 145 4.74 -10.10 -22.22
C LYS A 145 4.98 -8.73 -21.57
N LEU A 146 5.34 -7.71 -22.35
CA LEU A 146 5.56 -6.35 -21.88
C LEU A 146 4.25 -5.64 -21.51
N VAL A 147 3.13 -5.97 -22.15
CA VAL A 147 1.80 -5.50 -21.72
C VAL A 147 1.52 -5.82 -20.25
N ILE A 148 1.94 -6.99 -19.77
CA ILE A 148 1.76 -7.38 -18.36
C ILE A 148 2.62 -6.49 -17.43
N VAL A 149 3.76 -6.01 -17.91
CA VAL A 149 4.59 -5.06 -17.16
C VAL A 149 3.86 -3.72 -17.07
N GLU A 150 3.27 -3.23 -18.16
CA GLU A 150 2.44 -2.01 -18.20
C GLU A 150 1.25 -2.10 -17.22
N ASP A 151 0.50 -3.20 -17.25
CA ASP A 151 -0.60 -3.46 -16.29
C ASP A 151 -0.10 -3.38 -14.83
N SER A 152 1.12 -3.86 -14.58
CA SER A 152 1.73 -3.76 -13.25
C SER A 152 2.01 -2.31 -12.85
N LEU A 153 2.37 -1.44 -13.81
CA LEU A 153 2.61 -0.01 -13.58
C LEU A 153 1.30 0.72 -13.25
N ASP A 154 0.25 0.41 -13.98
CA ASP A 154 -1.08 0.99 -13.75
C ASP A 154 -1.62 0.59 -12.37
N ASN A 155 -1.45 -0.67 -11.98
CA ASN A 155 -1.79 -1.12 -10.63
C ASN A 155 -1.02 -0.37 -9.54
N LEU A 156 0.28 -0.09 -9.74
CA LEU A 156 1.07 0.74 -8.82
C LEU A 156 0.54 2.18 -8.74
N HIS A 157 0.06 2.73 -9.85
CA HIS A 157 -0.56 4.07 -9.89
C HIS A 157 -1.79 4.12 -8.98
N ASP A 158 -2.70 3.16 -9.13
CA ASP A 158 -3.92 3.08 -8.33
C ASP A 158 -3.62 2.89 -6.84
N ILE A 159 -2.70 1.99 -6.51
CA ILE A 159 -2.24 1.78 -5.13
C ILE A 159 -1.69 3.09 -4.53
N SER A 160 -0.88 3.84 -5.28
CA SER A 160 -0.34 5.12 -4.82
C SER A 160 -1.43 6.14 -4.50
N HIS A 161 -2.47 6.20 -5.33
CA HIS A 161 -3.63 7.07 -5.10
C HIS A 161 -4.41 6.66 -3.84
N LEU A 162 -4.61 5.36 -3.63
CA LEU A 162 -5.25 4.82 -2.42
C LEU A 162 -4.44 5.11 -1.15
N LEU A 163 -3.12 4.93 -1.18
CA LEU A 163 -2.23 5.23 -0.06
C LEU A 163 -2.25 6.73 0.29
N THR A 164 -2.38 7.60 -0.72
CA THR A 164 -2.54 9.05 -0.52
C THR A 164 -3.81 9.38 0.27
N LYS A 165 -4.94 8.75 -0.11
CA LYS A 165 -6.22 8.89 0.62
C LYS A 165 -6.09 8.36 2.06
N MET A 166 -5.48 7.19 2.23
CA MET A 166 -5.29 6.58 3.55
C MET A 166 -4.44 7.46 4.47
N LYS A 167 -3.35 8.02 3.95
CA LYS A 167 -2.51 8.98 4.69
C LYS A 167 -3.31 10.19 5.16
N ALA A 168 -4.11 10.80 4.29
CA ALA A 168 -4.94 11.96 4.63
C ALA A 168 -5.97 11.63 5.72
N ILE A 169 -6.58 10.45 5.67
CA ILE A 169 -7.50 9.98 6.70
C ILE A 169 -6.80 9.81 8.05
N LEU A 170 -5.63 9.15 8.07
CA LEU A 170 -4.86 8.93 9.29
C LEU A 170 -4.37 10.24 9.91
N MET A 171 -3.95 11.21 9.10
CA MET A 171 -3.60 12.56 9.58
C MET A 171 -4.78 13.24 10.26
N ARG A 172 -5.98 13.19 9.66
CA ARG A 172 -7.19 13.75 10.27
C ARG A 172 -7.53 13.08 11.60
N TYR A 173 -7.35 11.77 11.72
CA TYR A 173 -7.58 11.07 13.00
C TYR A 173 -6.55 11.47 14.06
N GLU A 174 -5.28 11.55 13.69
CA GLU A 174 -4.22 12.02 14.59
C GLU A 174 -4.48 13.45 15.08
N GLU A 175 -4.84 14.37 14.17
CA GLU A 175 -5.22 15.74 14.50
C GLU A 175 -6.39 15.79 15.48
N LYS A 176 -7.47 15.03 15.21
CA LYS A 176 -8.64 14.98 16.11
C LYS A 176 -8.29 14.45 17.49
N LEU A 177 -7.50 13.38 17.58
CA LEU A 177 -7.06 12.83 18.87
C LEU A 177 -6.15 13.81 19.62
N LEU A 178 -5.27 14.52 18.90
CA LEU A 178 -4.44 15.58 19.47
C LEU A 178 -5.26 16.75 19.99
N MET A 179 -6.40 17.09 19.38
CA MET A 179 -7.31 18.15 19.88
C MET A 179 -8.08 17.72 21.14
N ILE A 180 -8.42 16.44 21.25
CA ILE A 180 -9.07 15.88 22.45
C ILE A 180 -8.08 15.84 23.63
N THR A 181 -6.78 15.70 23.37
CA THR A 181 -5.78 15.54 24.44
C THR A 181 -5.72 16.77 25.39
N PRO A 182 -5.69 18.03 24.91
CA PRO A 182 -5.83 19.24 25.72
C PRO A 182 -7.18 19.35 26.45
N GLU A 183 -8.29 19.00 25.81
CA GLU A 183 -9.64 19.04 26.43
C GLU A 183 -9.73 18.08 27.62
N VAL A 184 -9.07 16.92 27.53
CA VAL A 184 -8.92 15.96 28.64
C VAL A 184 -7.86 16.41 29.66
N ASN A 185 -6.93 17.30 29.28
CA ASN A 185 -5.86 17.81 30.16
C ASN A 185 -6.20 19.12 30.89
N GLY A 186 -7.19 19.88 30.41
CA GLY A 186 -7.50 21.23 30.88
C GLY A 186 -8.73 21.25 31.78
N ASP A 187 -8.49 21.33 33.09
CA ASP A 187 -9.44 21.43 34.20
C ASP A 187 -10.52 20.34 34.30
N ASN A 188 -10.99 20.13 35.54
CA ASN A 188 -11.91 19.07 35.98
C ASN A 188 -13.34 19.12 35.37
N THR A 189 -13.54 19.75 34.21
CA THR A 189 -14.85 19.96 33.58
C THR A 189 -15.11 19.05 32.38
N PHE A 190 -14.11 18.34 31.85
CA PHE A 190 -14.34 17.33 30.82
C PHE A 190 -14.93 16.05 31.45
N GLU A 191 -16.27 16.00 31.48
CA GLU A 191 -17.04 14.85 31.94
C GLU A 191 -17.56 14.09 30.72
N VAL A 192 -17.22 12.80 30.61
CA VAL A 192 -17.71 11.97 29.52
C VAL A 192 -19.17 11.60 29.78
N THR A 193 -20.04 11.94 28.83
CA THR A 193 -21.48 11.76 28.96
C THR A 193 -21.95 10.39 28.45
N ARG A 194 -23.21 10.07 28.71
CA ARG A 194 -23.87 8.87 28.16
C ARG A 194 -24.02 8.94 26.64
N ASP A 195 -24.15 10.13 26.07
CA ASP A 195 -24.27 10.30 24.62
C ASP A 195 -22.93 10.10 23.92
N ASP A 196 -21.82 10.47 24.58
CA ASP A 196 -20.47 10.15 24.12
C ASP A 196 -20.26 8.63 24.09
N LEU A 197 -20.72 7.92 25.12
CA LEU A 197 -20.70 6.45 25.17
C LEU A 197 -21.51 5.81 24.04
N ASN A 198 -22.72 6.31 23.77
CA ASN A 198 -23.54 5.80 22.67
C ASN A 198 -22.89 6.04 21.31
N SER A 199 -22.23 7.19 21.15
CA SER A 199 -21.48 7.55 19.95
C SER A 199 -20.25 6.65 19.77
N LEU A 200 -19.52 6.38 20.85
CA LEU A 200 -18.36 5.49 20.89
C LEU A 200 -18.75 4.04 20.54
N ASN A 201 -19.86 3.55 21.10
CA ASN A 201 -20.41 2.23 20.79
C ASN A 201 -20.80 2.11 19.31
N SER A 202 -21.49 3.13 18.79
CA SER A 202 -21.86 3.18 17.37
C SER A 202 -20.63 3.21 16.45
N ALA A 203 -19.54 3.81 16.89
CA ALA A 203 -18.27 3.82 16.15
C ALA A 203 -17.60 2.44 16.16
N ILE A 204 -17.62 1.71 17.28
CA ILE A 204 -17.11 0.32 17.36
C ILE A 204 -17.88 -0.59 16.41
N GLU A 205 -19.21 -0.56 16.45
CA GLU A 205 -20.02 -1.45 15.61
C GLU A 205 -19.78 -1.21 14.11
N LYS A 206 -19.58 0.06 13.74
CA LYS A 206 -19.13 0.42 12.38
C LYS A 206 -17.74 -0.11 12.08
N LEU A 207 -16.79 0.03 13.02
CA LEU A 207 -15.43 -0.48 12.86
C LEU A 207 -15.42 -1.99 12.67
N LYS A 208 -16.13 -2.76 13.50
CA LYS A 208 -16.30 -4.21 13.39
C LYS A 208 -16.86 -4.62 12.03
N THR A 209 -17.93 -3.94 11.60
CA THR A 209 -18.54 -4.20 10.29
C THR A 209 -17.57 -3.94 9.14
N CYS A 210 -16.82 -2.84 9.20
CA CYS A 210 -15.82 -2.51 8.19
C CYS A 210 -14.65 -3.49 8.21
N HIS A 211 -14.15 -3.87 9.39
CA HIS A 211 -13.05 -4.81 9.55
C HIS A 211 -13.43 -6.21 9.06
N TYR A 212 -14.62 -6.70 9.38
CA TYR A 212 -15.14 -7.96 8.87
C TYR A 212 -15.21 -7.98 7.34
N LYS A 213 -15.76 -6.93 6.72
CA LYS A 213 -15.81 -6.80 5.25
C LYS A 213 -14.41 -6.75 4.62
N PHE A 214 -13.46 -6.12 5.32
CA PHE A 214 -12.08 -6.06 4.89
C PHE A 214 -11.41 -7.44 4.96
N ALA A 215 -11.52 -8.14 6.09
CA ALA A 215 -10.97 -9.47 6.30
C ALA A 215 -11.52 -10.50 5.31
N GLN A 216 -12.85 -10.50 5.08
CA GLN A 216 -13.49 -11.41 4.11
C GLN A 216 -12.92 -11.24 2.70
N ARG A 217 -12.71 -9.99 2.26
CA ARG A 217 -12.10 -9.71 0.95
C ARG A 217 -10.62 -10.11 0.87
N CYS A 218 -9.91 -10.17 1.99
CA CYS A 218 -8.53 -10.61 2.02
C CYS A 218 -8.40 -12.14 1.99
N GLU A 219 -9.41 -12.89 2.44
CA GLU A 219 -9.44 -14.36 2.35
C GLU A 219 -9.82 -14.87 0.94
N GLU A 220 -10.40 -14.00 0.11
CA GLU A 220 -10.80 -14.28 -1.28
C GLU A 220 -9.66 -14.06 -2.31
N ILE A 221 -8.49 -13.56 -1.88
CA ILE A 221 -7.30 -13.24 -2.71
C ILE A 221 -6.16 -14.22 -2.39
#